data_AF-A0A7C6LZ02-F1
#
_entry.id   AF-A0A7C6LZ02-F1
#
_cell.length_a   1.000
_cell.length_b   1.000
_cell.length_c   1.000
_cell.angle_alpha   90.00
_cell.angle_beta   90.00
_cell.angle_gamma   90.00
#
_symmetry.space_group_name_H-M   'P 1'
#
loop_
_entity.id
_entity.type
_entity.pdbx_description
1 polymer ?
#
loop_
_entity_poly.entity_id
_entity_poly.type
_entity_poly.pdbx_seq_one_letter_code
_entity_poly.pdbx_strand_id
1 'polypeptide(L)'
;MRKLQKLALVLVLMLGLGLLVGCSGDEKKLKDIQVSPEAVTLDAGQIKELEVKPVPADAELPAVEFTSSNSTIVSVGKDGKMLAVKAGEVEITVTAGGFTKKVVVTVNQVLATDLEVGAKLALEVGAKAAISYAITPKDATTKVPSFESLNPAVATVNAEGEVIGVAAGEAIIKVKVDAIEKEVAVTVTAPVVERTYPFDGEFTAFEASLNYGAPMYTMVTVKIENDEVVSFNIDALQSKKNEAGTNYDWNAKTKKELGYLYGMHNVPNADAGYERQDLSTEEGLAAYQAYLAEVGKKEWFEQAALLEAAFLESTDLEVDEAGTITSVAGVTIQDGGYSKLAKAALANAKAGKTVKLAATSNYGSPNIVWVEATVDAKGAFTALELNTLQGNVVKNAEDVVTGYAWNEKNKQELGYLYGMHNVNNADAGYERQDLSTEAGLAAYQAYLTEQGKLEWFEQANMITAYALENGLAGLVMDDATKKLDGSVEALAGVSVTVDHYLAVLEAVYAAFPQA
;
A
#
# COMPACT_ATOMS: atom_id res chain seq x y z
N MET A 1 -20.30 71.90 -35.32
CA MET A 1 -20.88 71.71 -33.97
C MET A 1 -19.81 72.10 -32.94
N ARG A 2 -20.10 73.17 -32.16
CA ARG A 2 -19.41 73.80 -31.00
C ARG A 2 -17.91 73.46 -30.79
N LYS A 3 -16.94 74.23 -31.32
CA LYS A 3 -16.38 75.58 -30.96
C LYS A 3 -15.38 75.60 -29.78
N LEU A 4 -14.09 75.71 -30.14
CA LEU A 4 -13.02 76.42 -29.41
C LEU A 4 -13.41 77.88 -29.15
N GLN A 5 -12.98 78.46 -28.02
CA GLN A 5 -12.65 79.90 -27.91
C GLN A 5 -11.43 80.14 -27.00
N LYS A 6 -10.54 81.02 -27.49
CA LYS A 6 -9.43 81.69 -26.81
C LYS A 6 -9.87 83.10 -26.36
N LEU A 7 -9.09 83.68 -25.43
CA LEU A 7 -8.66 85.10 -25.30
C LEU A 7 -9.54 86.15 -24.55
N ALA A 8 -8.91 86.86 -23.59
CA ALA A 8 -8.92 88.32 -23.27
C ALA A 8 -8.41 88.53 -21.81
N LEU A 9 -7.32 89.23 -21.43
CA LEU A 9 -6.87 90.62 -21.58
C LEU A 9 -7.73 91.70 -20.88
N VAL A 10 -7.28 92.18 -19.70
CA VAL A 10 -7.36 93.56 -19.11
C VAL A 10 -6.30 93.57 -17.97
N LEU A 11 -5.13 94.21 -17.99
CA LEU A 11 -4.69 95.62 -18.08
C LEU A 11 -5.34 96.58 -17.06
N VAL A 12 -4.68 96.84 -15.91
CA VAL A 12 -4.52 98.22 -15.41
C VAL A 12 -3.11 98.40 -14.84
N LEU A 13 -2.38 99.26 -15.53
CA LEU A 13 -1.11 99.87 -15.14
C LEU A 13 -1.44 101.08 -14.27
N MET A 14 -0.81 101.25 -13.10
CA MET A 14 -0.46 102.58 -12.58
C MET A 14 0.78 102.48 -11.71
N LEU A 15 1.90 102.94 -12.26
CA LEU A 15 2.99 103.51 -11.47
C LEU A 15 2.43 104.69 -10.68
N GLY A 16 2.56 104.64 -9.36
CA GLY A 16 2.31 105.74 -8.44
C GLY A 16 3.41 105.73 -7.38
N LEU A 17 4.48 106.46 -7.68
CA LEU A 17 5.63 106.71 -6.84
C LEU A 17 5.22 107.52 -5.59
N GLY A 18 5.67 107.07 -4.42
CA GLY A 18 5.90 107.90 -3.24
C GLY A 18 4.73 108.06 -2.28
N LEU A 19 4.83 107.43 -1.10
CA LEU A 19 5.18 108.14 0.14
C LEU A 19 5.30 107.12 1.28
N LEU A 20 6.51 107.01 1.83
CA LEU A 20 6.68 106.49 3.19
C LEU A 20 5.94 107.41 4.15
N VAL A 21 5.01 106.84 4.92
CA VAL A 21 4.69 107.32 6.26
C VAL A 21 4.97 106.14 7.18
N GLY A 22 6.02 106.30 7.98
CA GLY A 22 6.39 105.32 9.00
C GLY A 22 5.29 105.19 10.04
N CYS A 23 4.89 103.95 10.28
CA CYS A 23 4.45 103.51 11.58
C CYS A 23 5.54 102.54 12.05
N SER A 24 6.35 102.98 13.03
CA SER A 24 7.23 102.09 13.78
C SER A 24 6.35 101.11 14.57
N GLY A 25 5.97 100.00 13.95
CA GLY A 25 5.50 98.82 14.68
C GLY A 25 6.74 98.03 15.07
N ASP A 26 7.07 97.98 16.36
CA ASP A 26 8.07 97.06 16.88
C ASP A 26 7.81 95.66 16.29
N GLU A 27 8.81 95.06 15.63
CA GLU A 27 8.78 93.64 15.30
C GLU A 27 8.48 92.86 16.58
N LYS A 28 7.31 92.21 16.64
CA LYS A 28 6.92 91.40 17.79
C LYS A 28 7.81 90.16 17.79
N LYS A 29 8.86 90.19 18.61
CA LYS A 29 9.80 89.08 18.76
C LYS A 29 9.08 87.86 19.35
N LEU A 30 9.37 86.69 18.78
CA LEU A 30 8.96 85.39 19.32
C LEU A 30 9.49 85.22 20.75
N LYS A 31 8.62 84.84 21.69
CA LYS A 31 8.96 84.65 23.11
C LYS A 31 8.86 83.20 23.58
N ASP A 32 8.03 82.40 22.92
CA ASP A 32 7.90 80.95 23.11
C ASP A 32 7.15 80.35 21.91
N ILE A 33 7.03 79.03 21.88
CA ILE A 33 6.15 78.29 20.95
C ILE A 33 5.13 77.48 21.75
N GLN A 34 3.91 77.39 21.23
CA GLN A 34 2.87 76.50 21.75
C GLN A 34 2.73 75.32 20.80
N VAL A 35 2.77 74.10 21.34
CA VAL A 35 2.55 72.86 20.59
C VAL A 35 1.31 72.17 21.14
N SER A 36 0.40 71.75 20.27
CA SER A 36 -0.82 71.04 20.66
C SER A 36 -1.03 69.80 19.81
N PRO A 37 -1.39 68.64 20.41
CA PRO A 37 -1.49 68.39 21.85
C PRO A 37 -0.11 68.20 22.53
N GLU A 38 -0.04 68.34 23.86
CA GLU A 38 1.18 68.08 24.65
C GLU A 38 1.45 66.58 24.87
N ALA A 39 0.41 65.76 24.77
CA ALA A 39 0.50 64.30 24.73
C ALA A 39 -0.63 63.72 23.87
N VAL A 40 -0.40 62.58 23.23
CA VAL A 40 -1.42 61.90 22.43
C VAL A 40 -1.25 60.38 22.51
N THR A 41 -2.37 59.69 22.63
CA THR A 41 -2.44 58.23 22.47
C THR A 41 -3.04 57.91 21.11
N LEU A 42 -2.37 57.06 20.34
CA LEU A 42 -2.77 56.65 18.99
C LEU A 42 -2.79 55.13 18.91
N ASP A 43 -3.63 54.57 18.04
CA ASP A 43 -3.50 53.17 17.65
C ASP A 43 -2.49 53.05 16.49
N ALA A 44 -1.77 51.93 16.41
CA ALA A 44 -0.85 51.69 15.29
C ALA A 44 -1.54 51.87 13.93
N GLY A 45 -0.90 52.61 13.02
CA GLY A 45 -1.43 52.98 11.70
C GLY A 45 -2.14 54.34 11.66
N GLN A 46 -2.51 54.93 12.80
CA GLN A 46 -3.15 56.25 12.83
C GLN A 46 -2.15 57.37 12.51
N ILE A 47 -2.67 58.43 11.86
CA ILE A 47 -1.92 59.65 11.55
C ILE A 47 -2.48 60.81 12.39
N LYS A 48 -1.59 61.60 12.98
CA LYS A 48 -1.95 62.81 13.74
C LYS A 48 -1.00 63.95 13.42
N GLU A 49 -1.53 65.15 13.18
CA GLU A 49 -0.75 66.36 12.94
C GLU A 49 -0.57 67.17 14.23
N LEU A 50 0.65 67.67 14.45
CA LEU A 50 0.97 68.60 15.53
C LEU A 50 0.73 70.05 15.07
N GLU A 51 0.03 70.82 15.88
CA GLU A 51 -0.15 72.25 15.64
C GLU A 51 0.90 73.05 16.41
N VAL A 52 1.63 73.93 15.72
CA VAL A 52 2.64 74.82 16.32
C VAL A 52 2.27 76.27 16.09
N LYS A 53 2.15 77.04 17.18
CA LYS A 53 1.77 78.46 17.18
C LYS A 53 2.85 79.33 17.86
N PRO A 54 3.16 80.52 17.33
CA PRO A 54 4.07 81.45 17.99
C PRO A 54 3.41 82.09 19.23
N VAL A 55 4.22 82.44 20.22
CA VAL A 55 3.79 83.23 21.39
C VAL A 55 4.64 84.51 21.46
N PRO A 56 4.03 85.71 21.38
CA PRO A 56 2.61 86.00 21.18
C PRO A 56 2.10 85.58 19.79
N ALA A 57 0.78 85.38 19.64
CA ALA A 57 0.14 84.78 18.45
C ALA A 57 0.36 85.55 17.13
N ASP A 58 0.81 86.81 17.22
CA ASP A 58 1.09 87.70 16.11
C ASP A 58 2.60 87.90 15.86
N ALA A 59 3.46 87.16 16.56
CA ALA A 59 4.88 87.05 16.20
C ALA A 59 5.04 86.15 14.95
N GLU A 60 6.10 86.40 14.17
CA GLU A 60 6.47 85.52 13.06
C GLU A 60 6.95 84.16 13.61
N LEU A 61 6.45 83.06 13.03
CA LEU A 61 6.88 81.70 13.37
C LEU A 61 7.96 81.25 12.38
N PRO A 62 9.22 81.05 12.82
CA PRO A 62 10.27 80.49 11.98
C PRO A 62 9.97 79.05 11.57
N ALA A 63 10.79 78.50 10.67
CA ALA A 63 10.68 77.09 10.27
C ALA A 63 10.67 76.16 11.50
N VAL A 64 9.72 75.23 11.51
CA VAL A 64 9.53 74.25 12.58
C VAL A 64 10.23 72.94 12.20
N GLU A 65 11.01 72.40 13.12
CA GLU A 65 11.66 71.11 12.99
C GLU A 65 11.06 70.12 13.98
N PHE A 66 10.81 68.90 13.51
CA PHE A 66 10.25 67.80 14.30
C PHE A 66 11.22 66.62 14.30
N THR A 67 11.49 66.06 15.48
CA THR A 67 12.33 64.88 15.63
C THR A 67 11.67 63.87 16.56
N SER A 68 11.56 62.61 16.13
CA SER A 68 11.10 61.52 16.99
C SER A 68 12.27 60.88 17.73
N SER A 69 12.10 60.60 19.03
CA SER A 69 13.08 59.83 19.79
C SER A 69 13.22 58.39 19.30
N ASN A 70 12.19 57.83 18.64
CA ASN A 70 12.25 56.54 17.97
C ASN A 70 11.28 56.47 16.78
N SER A 71 11.81 56.67 15.57
CA SER A 71 11.04 56.65 14.33
C SER A 71 10.44 55.28 13.97
N THR A 72 10.87 54.19 14.62
CA THR A 72 10.28 52.85 14.43
C THR A 72 8.98 52.64 15.22
N ILE A 73 8.67 53.53 16.17
CA ILE A 73 7.43 53.52 16.97
C ILE A 73 6.50 54.64 16.47
N VAL A 74 7.01 55.88 16.28
CA VAL A 74 6.28 56.98 15.63
C VAL A 74 7.23 57.74 14.71
N SER A 75 6.89 57.85 13.42
CA SER A 75 7.62 58.73 12.49
C SER A 75 6.92 60.08 12.40
N VAL A 76 7.67 61.17 12.17
CA VAL A 76 7.12 62.53 12.02
C VAL A 76 7.72 63.21 10.79
N GLY A 77 6.86 63.80 9.97
CA GLY A 77 7.23 64.55 8.76
C GLY A 77 7.58 66.01 9.04
N LYS A 78 8.17 66.68 8.05
CA LYS A 78 8.48 68.14 8.12
C LYS A 78 7.23 69.02 8.21
N ASP A 79 6.08 68.48 7.82
CA ASP A 79 4.76 69.10 7.92
C ASP A 79 4.10 68.89 9.29
N GLY A 80 4.78 68.25 10.25
CA GLY A 80 4.24 67.98 11.58
C GLY A 80 3.28 66.80 11.64
N LYS A 81 3.10 66.05 10.55
CA LYS A 81 2.29 64.83 10.53
C LYS A 81 3.07 63.64 11.10
N MET A 82 2.50 63.03 12.12
CA MET A 82 3.01 61.85 12.80
C MET A 82 2.27 60.60 12.34
N LEU A 83 2.97 59.53 12.01
CA LEU A 83 2.40 58.20 11.76
C LEU A 83 2.80 57.29 12.93
N ALA A 84 1.80 56.75 13.63
CA ALA A 84 1.99 55.71 14.63
C ALA A 84 2.35 54.40 13.91
N VAL A 85 3.56 53.88 14.12
CA VAL A 85 4.11 52.73 13.40
C VAL A 85 3.95 51.45 14.19
N LYS A 86 4.33 51.45 15.47
CA LYS A 86 4.35 50.26 16.34
C LYS A 86 3.97 50.66 17.76
N ALA A 87 3.38 49.74 18.53
CA ALA A 87 3.07 49.97 19.93
C ALA A 87 4.33 50.34 20.76
N GLY A 88 4.17 51.28 21.67
CA GLY A 88 5.25 51.81 22.50
C GLY A 88 5.08 53.31 22.76
N GLU A 89 5.97 53.88 23.58
CA GLU A 89 5.95 55.30 23.92
C GLU A 89 7.19 55.99 23.36
N VAL A 90 7.00 57.17 22.75
CA VAL A 90 8.10 58.02 22.27
C VAL A 90 7.85 59.48 22.62
N GLU A 91 8.91 60.27 22.48
CA GLU A 91 8.85 61.71 22.63
C GLU A 91 9.17 62.37 21.28
N ILE A 92 8.29 63.26 20.82
CA ILE A 92 8.53 64.12 19.66
C ILE A 92 9.06 65.46 20.16
N THR A 93 10.27 65.80 19.75
CA THR A 93 10.90 67.10 20.00
C THR A 93 10.53 68.05 18.88
N VAL A 94 9.97 69.21 19.23
CA VAL A 94 9.57 70.28 18.32
C VAL A 94 10.44 71.51 18.59
N THR A 95 11.14 72.00 17.56
CA THR A 95 12.04 73.16 17.66
C THR A 95 11.68 74.24 16.66
N ALA A 96 11.54 75.48 17.12
CA ALA A 96 11.34 76.65 16.26
C ALA A 96 11.85 77.92 16.94
N GLY A 97 12.62 78.74 16.21
CA GLY A 97 13.15 80.02 16.72
C GLY A 97 14.02 79.92 17.98
N GLY A 98 14.66 78.77 18.23
CA GLY A 98 15.47 78.49 19.42
C GLY A 98 14.70 77.96 20.64
N PHE A 99 13.38 77.81 20.54
CA PHE A 99 12.54 77.18 21.57
C PHE A 99 12.33 75.70 21.29
N THR A 100 12.24 74.90 22.36
CA THR A 100 12.04 73.45 22.29
C THR A 100 10.84 73.04 23.13
N LYS A 101 9.93 72.25 22.57
CA LYS A 101 8.85 71.57 23.29
C LYS A 101 8.90 70.06 23.01
N LYS A 102 8.35 69.28 23.92
CA LYS A 102 8.30 67.82 23.86
C LYS A 102 6.86 67.36 23.91
N VAL A 103 6.49 66.43 23.03
CA VAL A 103 5.17 65.81 22.98
C VAL A 103 5.33 64.33 23.23
N VAL A 104 4.66 63.80 24.26
CA VAL A 104 4.67 62.36 24.53
C VAL A 104 3.63 61.67 23.65
N VAL A 105 4.05 60.67 22.90
CA VAL A 105 3.17 59.89 22.03
C VAL A 105 3.19 58.43 22.49
N THR A 106 2.05 57.93 22.94
CA THR A 106 1.86 56.52 23.29
C THR A 106 1.09 55.84 22.16
N VAL A 107 1.63 54.75 21.62
CA VAL A 107 0.98 53.96 20.58
C VAL A 107 0.46 52.66 21.19
N ASN A 108 -0.85 52.42 21.06
CA ASN A 108 -1.49 51.17 21.48
C ASN A 108 -1.35 50.09 20.40
N GLN A 109 -1.40 48.84 20.84
CA GLN A 109 -1.57 47.70 19.95
C GLN A 109 -3.02 47.61 19.45
N VAL A 110 -3.20 47.41 18.15
CA VAL A 110 -4.49 47.00 17.58
C VAL A 110 -4.54 45.48 17.65
N LEU A 111 -5.40 44.95 18.53
CA LEU A 111 -5.56 43.49 18.69
C LEU A 111 -6.44 42.92 17.58
N ALA A 112 -6.14 41.69 17.19
CA ALA A 112 -7.04 40.91 16.36
C ALA A 112 -8.36 40.66 17.10
N THR A 113 -9.47 40.90 16.42
CA THR A 113 -10.82 40.60 16.90
C THR A 113 -11.39 39.33 16.27
N ASP A 114 -10.85 38.90 15.13
CA ASP A 114 -11.21 37.64 14.49
C ASP A 114 -10.03 37.01 13.73
N LEU A 115 -10.08 35.68 13.61
CA LEU A 115 -9.14 34.86 12.85
C LEU A 115 -9.94 33.83 12.06
N GLU A 116 -9.95 33.98 10.75
CA GLU A 116 -10.42 32.95 9.83
C GLU A 116 -9.26 32.03 9.47
N VAL A 117 -9.47 30.72 9.49
CA VAL A 117 -8.51 29.70 9.05
C VAL A 117 -9.13 28.84 7.96
N GLY A 118 -8.30 28.36 7.04
CA GLY A 118 -8.70 27.51 5.94
C GLY A 118 -9.29 26.17 6.39
N ALA A 119 -9.88 25.44 5.43
CA ALA A 119 -10.42 24.12 5.66
C ALA A 119 -9.35 23.09 6.04
N LYS A 120 -9.79 21.89 6.43
CA LYS A 120 -8.92 20.73 6.69
C LYS A 120 -7.98 20.45 5.50
N LEU A 121 -6.76 20.02 5.81
CA LEU A 121 -5.76 19.63 4.82
C LEU A 121 -5.74 18.10 4.68
N ALA A 122 -5.61 17.62 3.45
CA ALA A 122 -5.35 16.22 3.13
C ALA A 122 -4.03 16.16 2.36
N LEU A 123 -3.04 15.43 2.89
CA LEU A 123 -1.68 15.36 2.36
C LEU A 123 -1.25 13.91 2.19
N GLU A 124 -0.36 13.64 1.25
CA GLU A 124 0.44 12.42 1.26
C GLU A 124 1.69 12.63 2.12
N VAL A 125 2.31 11.55 2.63
CA VAL A 125 3.60 11.65 3.31
C VAL A 125 4.63 12.34 2.41
N GLY A 126 5.30 13.37 2.92
CA GLY A 126 6.25 14.21 2.20
C GLY A 126 5.64 15.40 1.46
N ALA A 127 4.32 15.42 1.24
CA ALA A 127 3.65 16.54 0.59
C ALA A 127 3.56 17.77 1.51
N LYS A 128 3.46 18.96 0.88
CA LYS A 128 3.40 20.26 1.58
C LYS A 128 2.15 21.04 1.21
N ALA A 129 1.60 21.79 2.18
CA ALA A 129 0.54 22.76 1.92
C ALA A 129 0.60 23.92 2.92
N ALA A 130 0.23 25.12 2.48
CA ALA A 130 0.14 26.28 3.36
C ALA A 130 -1.25 26.41 4.01
N ILE A 131 -1.30 26.75 5.29
CA ILE A 131 -2.55 27.14 5.96
C ILE A 131 -2.96 28.52 5.48
N SER A 132 -4.14 28.62 4.87
CA SER A 132 -4.76 29.91 4.56
C SER A 132 -5.36 30.52 5.83
N TYR A 133 -5.17 31.82 6.06
CA TYR A 133 -5.77 32.53 7.19
C TYR A 133 -6.02 34.01 6.85
N ALA A 134 -6.96 34.64 7.57
CA ALA A 134 -7.22 36.07 7.51
C ALA A 134 -7.43 36.64 8.92
N ILE A 135 -6.73 37.75 9.23
CA ILE A 135 -6.80 38.45 10.52
C ILE A 135 -7.63 39.72 10.36
N THR A 136 -8.60 39.91 11.24
CA THR A 136 -9.44 41.11 11.30
C THR A 136 -9.24 41.83 12.63
N PRO A 137 -9.08 43.17 12.63
CA PRO A 137 -9.05 44.07 11.47
C PRO A 137 -7.71 44.02 10.71
N LYS A 138 -7.69 44.50 9.46
CA LYS A 138 -6.50 44.42 8.58
C LYS A 138 -5.29 45.20 9.12
N ASP A 139 -5.53 46.20 9.95
CA ASP A 139 -4.54 47.03 10.64
C ASP A 139 -4.10 46.45 12.00
N ALA A 140 -4.60 45.28 12.41
CA ALA A 140 -4.12 44.56 13.61
C ALA A 140 -2.59 44.48 13.65
N THR A 141 -1.99 44.69 14.82
CA THR A 141 -0.54 44.80 14.95
C THR A 141 0.16 43.47 14.66
N THR A 142 -0.43 42.34 15.07
CA THR A 142 0.06 41.00 14.74
C THR A 142 -0.39 40.61 13.33
N LYS A 143 0.58 40.43 12.41
CA LYS A 143 0.29 40.16 10.99
C LYS A 143 0.36 38.68 10.59
N VAL A 144 1.09 37.89 11.37
CA VAL A 144 1.29 36.45 11.14
C VAL A 144 0.93 35.74 12.44
N PRO A 145 -0.02 34.79 12.43
CA PRO A 145 -0.32 33.99 13.61
C PRO A 145 0.84 33.03 13.91
N SER A 146 0.93 32.56 15.15
CA SER A 146 1.81 31.45 15.50
C SER A 146 1.13 30.12 15.15
N PHE A 147 1.92 29.17 14.66
CA PHE A 147 1.48 27.81 14.31
C PHE A 147 2.17 26.79 15.20
N GLU A 148 1.42 25.76 15.60
CA GLU A 148 1.94 24.63 16.38
C GLU A 148 1.26 23.35 15.93
N SER A 149 2.04 22.30 15.64
CA SER A 149 1.48 20.97 15.44
C SER A 149 1.31 20.26 16.78
N LEU A 150 0.10 19.77 17.04
CA LEU A 150 -0.17 18.93 18.20
C LEU A 150 0.28 17.47 18.00
N ASN A 151 0.63 17.09 16.76
CA ASN A 151 1.22 15.79 16.46
C ASN A 151 2.32 15.91 15.37
N PRO A 152 3.53 16.39 15.73
CA PRO A 152 4.65 16.54 14.80
C PRO A 152 5.12 15.25 14.15
N ALA A 153 4.84 14.08 14.74
CA ALA A 153 5.18 12.78 14.16
C ALA A 153 4.31 12.45 12.92
N VAL A 154 3.12 13.05 12.80
CA VAL A 154 2.22 12.89 11.66
C VAL A 154 2.32 14.08 10.70
N ALA A 155 2.31 15.31 11.20
CA ALA A 155 2.46 16.51 10.37
C ALA A 155 3.20 17.62 11.11
N THR A 156 4.15 18.29 10.46
CA THR A 156 4.87 19.45 11.01
C THR A 156 4.38 20.74 10.37
N VAL A 157 4.56 21.87 11.02
CA VAL A 157 4.25 23.20 10.48
C VAL A 157 5.40 24.17 10.79
N ASN A 158 5.78 25.01 9.82
CA ASN A 158 6.81 26.03 10.03
C ASN A 158 6.22 27.39 10.46
N ALA A 159 7.08 28.40 10.64
CA ALA A 159 6.68 29.73 11.11
C ALA A 159 5.81 30.50 10.11
N GLU A 160 5.88 30.14 8.82
CA GLU A 160 5.10 30.73 7.73
C GLU A 160 3.74 30.02 7.52
N GLY A 161 3.46 28.95 8.27
CA GLY A 161 2.23 28.17 8.17
C GLY A 161 2.25 27.10 7.06
N GLU A 162 3.43 26.74 6.54
CA GLU A 162 3.60 25.59 5.63
C GLU A 162 3.65 24.30 6.44
N VAL A 163 2.70 23.40 6.16
CA VAL A 163 2.53 22.08 6.76
C VAL A 163 3.19 21.03 5.87
N ILE A 164 3.95 20.10 6.46
CA ILE A 164 4.58 18.96 5.80
C ILE A 164 4.04 17.67 6.42
N GLY A 165 3.51 16.74 5.60
CA GLY A 165 3.12 15.40 6.06
C GLY A 165 4.35 14.53 6.36
N VAL A 166 4.42 13.95 7.55
CA VAL A 166 5.56 13.16 8.05
C VAL A 166 5.27 11.66 8.07
N ALA A 167 4.10 11.26 8.56
CA ALA A 167 3.66 9.87 8.62
C ALA A 167 2.15 9.79 8.44
N ALA A 168 1.64 8.64 7.99
CA ALA A 168 0.20 8.43 7.83
C ALA A 168 -0.53 8.57 9.17
N GLY A 169 -1.66 9.26 9.18
CA GLY A 169 -2.46 9.50 10.40
C GLY A 169 -3.16 10.85 10.41
N GLU A 170 -3.64 11.23 11.58
CA GLU A 170 -4.30 12.52 11.81
C GLU A 170 -3.48 13.42 12.73
N ALA A 171 -3.45 14.71 12.41
CA ALA A 171 -2.83 15.76 13.20
C ALA A 171 -3.73 16.98 13.26
N ILE A 172 -3.55 17.79 14.30
CA ILE A 172 -4.20 19.09 14.44
C ILE A 172 -3.10 20.16 14.47
N ILE A 173 -3.24 21.17 13.62
CA ILE A 173 -2.41 22.36 13.67
C ILE A 173 -3.19 23.46 14.39
N LYS A 174 -2.64 23.93 15.50
CA LYS A 174 -3.14 25.08 16.24
C LYS A 174 -2.63 26.37 15.60
N VAL A 175 -3.55 27.30 15.34
CA VAL A 175 -3.28 28.62 14.77
C VAL A 175 -3.72 29.67 15.78
N LYS A 176 -2.80 30.53 16.20
CA LYS A 176 -3.05 31.51 17.26
C LYS A 176 -2.63 32.91 16.86
N VAL A 177 -3.53 33.88 17.03
CA VAL A 177 -3.25 35.32 16.89
C VAL A 177 -3.76 36.03 18.14
N ASP A 178 -2.87 36.75 18.82
CA ASP A 178 -3.17 37.39 20.12
C ASP A 178 -3.87 36.41 21.10
N ALA A 179 -5.12 36.68 21.48
CA ALA A 179 -5.92 35.84 22.37
C ALA A 179 -6.82 34.82 21.65
N ILE A 180 -6.83 34.82 20.31
CA ILE A 180 -7.70 33.98 19.48
C ILE A 180 -6.95 32.72 19.06
N GLU A 181 -7.58 31.57 19.25
CA GLU A 181 -7.06 30.26 18.88
C GLU A 181 -8.05 29.53 17.97
N LYS A 182 -7.52 28.90 16.92
CA LYS A 182 -8.25 28.09 15.95
C LYS A 182 -7.44 26.83 15.64
N GLU A 183 -8.09 25.85 15.03
CA GLU A 183 -7.50 24.56 14.70
C GLU A 183 -7.75 24.21 13.23
N VAL A 184 -6.77 23.58 12.61
CA VAL A 184 -6.85 23.00 11.26
C VAL A 184 -6.54 21.51 11.37
N ALA A 185 -7.52 20.67 11.04
CA ALA A 185 -7.31 19.23 10.95
C ALA A 185 -6.48 18.88 9.72
N VAL A 186 -5.53 17.96 9.87
CA VAL A 186 -4.66 17.45 8.81
C VAL A 186 -4.75 15.94 8.79
N THR A 187 -5.15 15.38 7.66
CA THR A 187 -5.10 13.93 7.40
C THR A 187 -3.94 13.65 6.47
N VAL A 188 -3.00 12.81 6.89
CA VAL A 188 -1.86 12.38 6.07
C VAL A 188 -2.08 10.93 5.65
N THR A 189 -2.08 10.66 4.36
CA THR A 189 -2.15 9.30 3.80
C THR A 189 -0.76 8.81 3.41
N ALA A 190 -0.51 7.52 3.56
CA ALA A 190 0.67 6.90 2.98
C ALA A 190 0.62 7.04 1.45
N PRO A 191 1.77 7.19 0.76
CA PRO A 191 1.80 7.13 -0.69
C PRO A 191 1.26 5.77 -1.14
N VAL A 192 0.36 5.79 -2.12
CA VAL A 192 -0.11 4.55 -2.76
C VAL A 192 0.99 4.11 -3.71
N VAL A 193 1.80 3.13 -3.27
CA VAL A 193 2.76 2.47 -4.16
C VAL A 193 1.96 1.50 -5.02
N GLU A 194 1.94 1.72 -6.33
CA GLU A 194 1.40 0.73 -7.26
C GLU A 194 2.26 -0.53 -7.16
N ARG A 195 1.65 -1.62 -6.71
CA ARG A 195 2.32 -2.90 -6.54
C ARG A 195 2.27 -3.71 -7.83
N THR A 196 3.37 -4.36 -8.16
CA THR A 196 3.45 -5.37 -9.23
C THR A 196 2.70 -6.64 -8.84
N TYR A 197 2.79 -7.02 -7.57
CA TYR A 197 2.14 -8.17 -6.97
C TYR A 197 1.08 -7.68 -5.98
N PRO A 198 -0.20 -8.12 -6.11
CA PRO A 198 -1.28 -7.64 -5.27
C PRO A 198 -0.99 -7.75 -3.76
N PHE A 199 -0.30 -8.82 -3.35
CA PHE A 199 -0.03 -9.10 -1.94
C PHE A 199 1.31 -9.85 -1.77
N ASP A 200 1.94 -9.69 -0.60
CA ASP A 200 3.14 -10.46 -0.22
C ASP A 200 2.74 -11.87 0.21
N GLY A 201 3.53 -12.88 -0.16
CA GLY A 201 3.22 -14.27 0.18
C GLY A 201 3.85 -15.28 -0.76
N GLU A 202 3.40 -16.52 -0.60
CA GLU A 202 3.86 -17.66 -1.40
C GLU A 202 2.83 -18.04 -2.46
N PHE A 203 3.30 -18.10 -3.70
CA PHE A 203 2.49 -18.42 -4.86
C PHE A 203 3.08 -19.64 -5.57
N THR A 204 2.29 -20.71 -5.63
CA THR A 204 2.73 -22.01 -6.13
C THR A 204 2.09 -22.31 -7.47
N ALA A 205 2.85 -22.92 -8.37
CA ALA A 205 2.36 -23.66 -9.52
C ALA A 205 2.84 -25.12 -9.44
N PHE A 206 2.03 -26.05 -9.92
CA PHE A 206 2.38 -27.47 -9.94
C PHE A 206 1.95 -28.14 -11.23
N GLU A 207 2.55 -29.29 -11.53
CA GLU A 207 2.08 -30.20 -12.58
C GLU A 207 2.17 -31.65 -12.15
N ALA A 208 1.16 -32.43 -12.54
CA ALA A 208 1.16 -33.88 -12.37
C ALA A 208 1.89 -34.55 -13.53
N SER A 209 2.67 -35.58 -13.23
CA SER A 209 3.45 -36.34 -14.21
C SER A 209 3.67 -37.78 -13.74
N LEU A 210 4.41 -38.55 -14.55
CA LEU A 210 4.92 -39.86 -14.16
C LEU A 210 6.44 -39.80 -14.14
N ASN A 211 7.06 -40.31 -13.09
CA ASN A 211 8.51 -40.51 -13.03
C ASN A 211 8.79 -42.00 -12.90
N TYR A 212 9.52 -42.56 -13.88
CA TYR A 212 9.74 -44.01 -14.02
C TYR A 212 8.43 -44.84 -13.91
N GLY A 213 7.34 -44.32 -14.47
CA GLY A 213 6.02 -44.96 -14.46
C GLY A 213 5.24 -44.87 -13.13
N ALA A 214 5.77 -44.16 -12.12
CA ALA A 214 5.05 -43.88 -10.88
C ALA A 214 4.49 -42.45 -10.86
N PRO A 215 3.26 -42.24 -10.36
CA PRO A 215 2.67 -40.91 -10.15
C PRO A 215 3.59 -39.94 -9.41
N MET A 216 3.67 -38.71 -9.90
CA MET A 216 4.43 -37.62 -9.30
C MET A 216 3.66 -36.31 -9.49
N TYR A 217 3.88 -35.34 -8.60
CA TYR A 217 3.74 -33.94 -8.97
C TYR A 217 5.02 -33.18 -8.67
N THR A 218 5.33 -32.22 -9.53
CA THR A 218 6.40 -31.23 -9.34
C THR A 218 5.76 -29.89 -9.06
N MET A 219 6.31 -29.12 -8.13
CA MET A 219 5.84 -27.79 -7.80
C MET A 219 6.99 -26.78 -7.77
N VAL A 220 6.68 -25.55 -8.14
CA VAL A 220 7.54 -24.39 -7.93
C VAL A 220 6.74 -23.32 -7.21
N THR A 221 7.30 -22.83 -6.11
CA THR A 221 6.74 -21.76 -5.29
C THR A 221 7.63 -20.54 -5.41
N VAL A 222 7.06 -19.37 -5.70
CA VAL A 222 7.73 -18.09 -5.61
C VAL A 222 7.28 -17.36 -4.35
N LYS A 223 8.23 -16.73 -3.65
CA LYS A 223 7.94 -15.89 -2.48
C LYS A 223 8.08 -14.42 -2.86
N ILE A 224 7.04 -13.64 -2.57
CA ILE A 224 7.01 -12.19 -2.72
C ILE A 224 7.08 -11.53 -1.35
N GLU A 225 8.01 -10.60 -1.17
CA GLU A 225 8.08 -9.73 0.01
C GLU A 225 8.35 -8.29 -0.44
N ASN A 226 7.61 -7.32 0.08
CA ASN A 226 7.73 -5.91 -0.27
C ASN A 226 7.67 -5.65 -1.79
N ASP A 227 6.77 -6.35 -2.49
CA ASP A 227 6.60 -6.27 -3.95
C ASP A 227 7.79 -6.77 -4.78
N GLU A 228 8.72 -7.51 -4.17
CA GLU A 228 9.89 -8.11 -4.84
C GLU A 228 9.87 -9.63 -4.74
N VAL A 229 10.42 -10.29 -5.76
CA VAL A 229 10.66 -11.74 -5.74
C VAL A 229 11.89 -12.01 -4.88
N VAL A 230 11.72 -12.70 -3.76
CA VAL A 230 12.84 -12.95 -2.82
C VAL A 230 13.37 -14.38 -2.87
N SER A 231 12.57 -15.35 -3.29
CA SER A 231 13.02 -16.73 -3.46
C SER A 231 12.11 -17.54 -4.37
N PHE A 232 12.70 -18.60 -4.93
CA PHE A 232 11.98 -19.73 -5.50
C PHE A 232 12.22 -20.98 -4.65
N ASN A 233 11.28 -21.91 -4.67
CA ASN A 233 11.41 -23.24 -4.09
C ASN A 233 10.83 -24.26 -5.08
N ILE A 234 11.66 -25.21 -5.50
CA ILE A 234 11.31 -26.33 -6.35
C ILE A 234 11.23 -27.57 -5.47
N ASP A 235 10.15 -28.32 -5.59
CA ASP A 235 10.01 -29.62 -4.93
C ASP A 235 9.18 -30.59 -5.77
N ALA A 236 9.23 -31.87 -5.43
CA ALA A 236 8.40 -32.88 -6.05
C ALA A 236 8.05 -33.98 -5.06
N LEU A 237 6.80 -34.45 -5.11
CA LEU A 237 6.39 -35.66 -4.40
C LEU A 237 6.09 -36.75 -5.40
N GLN A 238 6.77 -37.87 -5.25
CA GLN A 238 6.58 -39.05 -6.07
C GLN A 238 5.95 -40.16 -5.23
N SER A 239 5.13 -40.99 -5.85
CA SER A 239 4.65 -42.25 -5.29
C SER A 239 5.60 -43.41 -5.61
N LYS A 240 5.33 -44.58 -5.03
CA LYS A 240 5.99 -45.84 -5.37
C LYS A 240 4.95 -46.95 -5.48
N LYS A 241 5.26 -48.00 -6.24
CA LYS A 241 4.39 -49.18 -6.28
C LYS A 241 4.31 -49.78 -4.87
N ASN A 242 3.11 -50.15 -4.43
CA ASN A 242 2.91 -50.77 -3.13
C ASN A 242 3.51 -52.19 -3.11
N GLU A 243 3.71 -52.75 -1.92
CA GLU A 243 4.35 -54.07 -1.75
C GLU A 243 3.61 -55.19 -2.49
N ALA A 244 2.27 -55.12 -2.52
CA ALA A 244 1.43 -56.08 -3.21
C ALA A 244 1.51 -55.97 -4.75
N GLY A 245 2.10 -54.91 -5.28
CA GLY A 245 2.13 -54.65 -6.72
C GLY A 245 0.77 -54.32 -7.34
N THR A 246 -0.24 -54.01 -6.52
CA THR A 246 -1.63 -53.80 -6.94
C THR A 246 -2.01 -52.33 -7.07
N ASN A 247 -1.19 -51.42 -6.53
CA ASN A 247 -1.42 -49.97 -6.61
C ASN A 247 -0.12 -49.19 -6.37
N TYR A 248 -0.25 -47.87 -6.22
CA TYR A 248 0.83 -46.95 -5.88
C TYR A 248 0.49 -46.20 -4.59
N ASP A 249 1.48 -46.03 -3.72
CA ASP A 249 1.36 -45.25 -2.48
C ASP A 249 2.25 -44.01 -2.57
N TRP A 250 1.73 -42.86 -2.14
CA TRP A 250 2.55 -41.66 -2.00
C TRP A 250 3.70 -41.89 -1.02
N ASN A 251 4.88 -41.37 -1.34
CA ASN A 251 5.94 -41.29 -0.34
C ASN A 251 5.54 -40.32 0.76
N ALA A 252 6.04 -40.55 1.98
CA ALA A 252 5.76 -39.67 3.12
C ALA A 252 6.51 -38.34 3.06
N LYS A 253 7.58 -38.27 2.27
CA LYS A 253 8.46 -37.11 2.15
C LYS A 253 8.65 -36.74 0.68
N THR A 254 8.74 -35.45 0.41
CA THR A 254 9.12 -34.93 -0.90
C THR A 254 10.60 -35.21 -1.22
N LYS A 255 11.00 -35.01 -2.47
CA LYS A 255 12.41 -35.15 -2.88
C LYS A 255 13.32 -34.20 -2.12
N LYS A 256 12.86 -32.97 -1.85
CA LYS A 256 13.65 -32.00 -1.08
C LYS A 256 13.76 -32.39 0.40
N GLU A 257 12.67 -32.86 1.02
CA GLU A 257 12.68 -33.34 2.41
C GLU A 257 13.52 -34.61 2.62
N LEU A 258 13.64 -35.45 1.59
CA LEU A 258 14.53 -36.60 1.61
C LEU A 258 16.01 -36.19 1.56
N GLY A 259 16.34 -35.10 0.87
CA GLY A 259 17.71 -34.66 0.66
C GLY A 259 18.56 -35.79 0.04
N TYR A 260 19.67 -36.14 0.71
CA TYR A 260 20.52 -37.26 0.29
C TYR A 260 19.83 -38.64 0.37
N LEU A 261 18.77 -38.79 1.16
CA LEU A 261 18.02 -40.06 1.24
C LEU A 261 17.23 -40.35 -0.05
N TYR A 262 17.08 -39.37 -0.94
CA TYR A 262 16.49 -39.59 -2.26
C TYR A 262 17.38 -40.51 -3.12
N GLY A 263 18.69 -40.34 -3.03
CA GLY A 263 19.65 -41.26 -3.64
C GLY A 263 19.65 -41.28 -5.16
N MET A 264 19.56 -40.12 -5.84
CA MET A 264 19.48 -40.05 -7.32
C MET A 264 20.62 -40.80 -8.02
N HIS A 265 21.82 -40.77 -7.42
CA HIS A 265 23.01 -41.45 -7.93
C HIS A 265 23.40 -42.68 -7.10
N ASN A 266 22.58 -43.09 -6.12
CA ASN A 266 22.84 -44.29 -5.33
C ASN A 266 22.44 -45.56 -6.08
N VAL A 267 23.09 -45.75 -7.23
CA VAL A 267 22.99 -46.91 -8.11
C VAL A 267 24.40 -47.46 -8.34
N PRO A 268 24.56 -48.79 -8.51
CA PRO A 268 25.88 -49.36 -8.73
C PRO A 268 26.59 -48.72 -9.93
N ASN A 269 27.85 -48.37 -9.76
CA ASN A 269 28.69 -47.77 -10.80
C ASN A 269 30.05 -48.47 -10.81
N ALA A 270 30.17 -49.46 -11.71
CA ALA A 270 31.36 -50.30 -11.82
C ALA A 270 32.62 -49.49 -12.20
N ASP A 271 32.49 -48.47 -13.04
CA ASP A 271 33.64 -47.65 -13.50
C ASP A 271 34.24 -46.82 -12.35
N ALA A 272 33.40 -46.41 -11.39
CA ALA A 272 33.82 -45.70 -10.19
C ALA A 272 34.07 -46.63 -8.99
N GLY A 273 33.93 -47.95 -9.15
CA GLY A 273 34.01 -48.92 -8.05
C GLY A 273 32.98 -48.70 -6.93
N TYR A 274 31.85 -48.06 -7.23
CA TYR A 274 30.83 -47.71 -6.26
C TYR A 274 29.71 -48.75 -6.24
N GLU A 275 29.47 -49.32 -5.06
CA GLU A 275 28.32 -50.19 -4.79
C GLU A 275 27.19 -49.39 -4.13
N ARG A 276 25.96 -49.82 -4.36
CA ARG A 276 24.77 -49.18 -3.76
C ARG A 276 24.85 -49.23 -2.24
N GLN A 277 24.64 -48.09 -1.59
CA GLN A 277 24.69 -47.95 -0.13
C GLN A 277 23.30 -48.03 0.50
N ASP A 278 23.23 -48.49 1.76
CA ASP A 278 22.04 -48.35 2.59
C ASP A 278 22.00 -46.95 3.23
N LEU A 279 21.24 -46.05 2.61
CA LEU A 279 21.14 -44.65 3.04
C LEU A 279 20.42 -44.45 4.37
N SER A 280 19.77 -45.49 4.91
CA SER A 280 19.15 -45.41 6.23
C SER A 280 20.17 -45.47 7.38
N THR A 281 21.42 -45.88 7.07
CA THR A 281 22.54 -45.96 8.01
C THR A 281 23.44 -44.73 7.90
N GLU A 282 24.08 -44.34 9.00
CA GLU A 282 25.03 -43.22 9.03
C GLU A 282 26.24 -43.51 8.12
N GLU A 283 26.76 -44.75 8.17
CA GLU A 283 27.89 -45.18 7.36
C GLU A 283 27.56 -45.18 5.86
N GLY A 284 26.41 -45.72 5.48
CA GLY A 284 25.99 -45.76 4.07
C GLY A 284 25.71 -44.36 3.51
N LEU A 285 25.10 -43.49 4.31
CA LEU A 285 24.88 -42.10 3.93
C LEU A 285 26.21 -41.34 3.74
N ALA A 286 27.15 -41.49 4.67
CA ALA A 286 28.47 -40.87 4.58
C ALA A 286 29.27 -41.38 3.37
N ALA A 287 29.22 -42.69 3.09
CA ALA A 287 29.86 -43.28 1.91
C ALA A 287 29.26 -42.75 0.61
N TYR A 288 27.94 -42.57 0.55
CA TYR A 288 27.28 -41.98 -0.61
C TYR A 288 27.68 -40.52 -0.83
N GLN A 289 27.70 -39.71 0.23
CA GLN A 289 28.13 -38.30 0.15
C GLN A 289 29.60 -38.18 -0.30
N ALA A 290 30.48 -39.04 0.21
CA ALA A 290 31.88 -39.09 -0.22
C ALA A 290 32.00 -39.45 -1.70
N TYR A 291 31.24 -40.45 -2.16
CA TYR A 291 31.16 -40.80 -3.58
C TYR A 291 30.76 -39.61 -4.45
N LEU A 292 29.67 -38.92 -4.10
CA LEU A 292 29.20 -37.75 -4.85
C LEU A 292 30.27 -36.66 -4.97
N ALA A 293 30.97 -36.38 -3.86
CA ALA A 293 32.06 -35.42 -3.84
C ALA A 293 33.24 -35.85 -4.73
N GLU A 294 33.60 -37.15 -4.72
CA GLU A 294 34.66 -37.71 -5.55
C GLU A 294 34.34 -37.62 -7.04
N VAL A 295 33.12 -37.96 -7.44
CA VAL A 295 32.71 -37.92 -8.86
C VAL A 295 32.19 -36.55 -9.30
N GLY A 296 32.20 -35.55 -8.42
CA GLY A 296 31.74 -34.19 -8.71
C GLY A 296 30.25 -34.10 -9.07
N LYS A 297 29.42 -35.01 -8.56
CA LYS A 297 27.97 -35.03 -8.80
C LYS A 297 27.22 -34.36 -7.66
N LYS A 298 26.10 -33.74 -8.02
CA LYS A 298 25.17 -33.13 -7.08
C LYS A 298 23.91 -33.97 -6.95
N GLU A 299 23.38 -34.03 -5.74
CA GLU A 299 22.05 -34.60 -5.53
C GLU A 299 20.94 -33.71 -6.08
N TRP A 300 19.76 -34.30 -6.30
CA TRP A 300 18.63 -33.59 -6.88
C TRP A 300 18.31 -32.27 -6.15
N PHE A 301 18.25 -32.29 -4.81
CA PHE A 301 17.90 -31.10 -4.02
C PHE A 301 18.97 -30.00 -4.11
N GLU A 302 20.24 -30.37 -4.27
CA GLU A 302 21.33 -29.41 -4.46
C GLU A 302 21.25 -28.77 -5.85
N GLN A 303 20.91 -29.55 -6.87
CA GLN A 303 20.67 -29.02 -8.22
C GLN A 303 19.42 -28.14 -8.27
N ALA A 304 18.35 -28.52 -7.57
CA ALA A 304 17.16 -27.69 -7.41
C ALA A 304 17.49 -26.34 -6.74
N ALA A 305 18.33 -26.33 -5.71
CA ALA A 305 18.78 -25.08 -5.08
C ALA A 305 19.57 -24.16 -6.02
N LEU A 306 20.37 -24.73 -6.95
CA LEU A 306 21.04 -23.95 -7.99
C LEU A 306 20.04 -23.35 -8.99
N LEU A 307 19.01 -24.10 -9.37
CA LEU A 307 17.93 -23.60 -10.23
C LEU A 307 17.10 -22.51 -9.54
N GLU A 308 16.78 -22.68 -8.27
CA GLU A 308 16.08 -21.68 -7.44
C GLU A 308 16.84 -20.35 -7.40
N ALA A 309 18.17 -20.41 -7.23
CA ALA A 309 19.02 -19.23 -7.28
C ALA A 309 19.06 -18.61 -8.69
N ALA A 310 19.13 -19.43 -9.75
CA ALA A 310 19.11 -18.94 -11.13
C ALA A 310 17.78 -18.25 -11.49
N PHE A 311 16.65 -18.75 -10.96
CA PHE A 311 15.33 -18.18 -11.21
C PHE A 311 15.10 -16.78 -10.65
N LEU A 312 15.92 -16.34 -9.68
CA LEU A 312 15.93 -14.94 -9.24
C LEU A 312 16.41 -13.99 -10.33
N GLU A 313 17.28 -14.45 -11.22
CA GLU A 313 17.80 -13.66 -12.35
C GLU A 313 16.94 -13.84 -13.61
N SER A 314 16.55 -15.08 -13.91
CA SER A 314 15.72 -15.41 -15.07
C SER A 314 15.04 -16.77 -14.91
N THR A 315 13.75 -16.84 -15.25
CA THR A 315 13.00 -18.11 -15.32
C THR A 315 13.14 -18.82 -16.66
N ASP A 316 13.87 -18.24 -17.62
CA ASP A 316 14.24 -18.88 -18.87
C ASP A 316 15.53 -19.70 -18.68
N LEU A 317 15.47 -21.00 -18.98
CA LEU A 317 16.62 -21.89 -18.96
C LEU A 317 17.03 -22.24 -20.39
N GLU A 318 18.34 -22.33 -20.62
CA GLU A 318 18.86 -22.90 -21.85
C GLU A 318 19.07 -24.41 -21.65
N VAL A 319 18.68 -25.18 -22.66
CA VAL A 319 18.79 -26.64 -22.66
C VAL A 319 19.49 -27.15 -23.91
N ASP A 320 20.12 -28.31 -23.82
CA ASP A 320 20.65 -29.03 -24.98
C ASP A 320 19.54 -29.78 -25.77
N GLU A 321 19.94 -30.51 -26.82
CA GLU A 321 19.00 -31.30 -27.65
C GLU A 321 18.27 -32.41 -26.85
N ALA A 322 18.86 -32.87 -25.74
CA ALA A 322 18.25 -33.85 -24.86
C ALA A 322 17.38 -33.20 -23.77
N GLY A 323 17.24 -31.87 -23.76
CA GLY A 323 16.51 -31.12 -22.74
C GLY A 323 17.28 -30.94 -21.43
N THR A 324 18.58 -31.29 -21.38
CA THR A 324 19.45 -31.10 -20.21
C THR A 324 19.75 -29.62 -20.03
N ILE A 325 19.63 -29.11 -18.81
CA ILE A 325 19.88 -27.69 -18.51
C ILE A 325 21.37 -27.38 -18.66
N THR A 326 21.68 -26.36 -19.45
CA THR A 326 23.06 -25.93 -19.74
C THR A 326 23.36 -24.52 -19.22
N SER A 327 22.34 -23.68 -19.00
CA SER A 327 22.50 -22.31 -18.52
C SER A 327 22.92 -22.19 -17.05
N VAL A 328 22.78 -23.26 -16.26
CA VAL A 328 23.05 -23.22 -14.81
C VAL A 328 24.19 -24.17 -14.46
N ALA A 329 25.33 -23.58 -14.08
CA ALA A 329 26.53 -24.34 -13.75
C ALA A 329 26.29 -25.32 -12.59
N GLY A 330 26.68 -26.58 -12.78
CA GLY A 330 26.53 -27.64 -11.78
C GLY A 330 25.17 -28.36 -11.80
N VAL A 331 24.22 -27.90 -12.62
CA VAL A 331 22.98 -28.62 -12.90
C VAL A 331 23.21 -29.58 -14.07
N THR A 332 22.74 -30.81 -13.91
CA THR A 332 22.86 -31.90 -14.90
C THR A 332 21.53 -32.61 -15.17
N ILE A 333 20.44 -32.17 -14.54
CA ILE A 333 19.08 -32.65 -14.80
C ILE A 333 18.47 -31.96 -16.02
N GLN A 334 17.47 -32.61 -16.61
CA GLN A 334 16.63 -32.02 -17.65
C GLN A 334 15.72 -30.93 -17.09
N ASP A 335 15.33 -29.98 -17.94
CA ASP A 335 14.21 -29.08 -17.65
C ASP A 335 12.90 -29.85 -17.71
N GLY A 336 12.64 -30.61 -16.64
CA GLY A 336 11.44 -31.43 -16.45
C GLY A 336 10.20 -30.59 -16.11
N GLY A 337 10.06 -29.42 -16.72
CA GLY A 337 8.99 -28.45 -16.47
C GLY A 337 9.32 -27.37 -15.44
N TYR A 338 10.56 -27.30 -14.93
CA TYR A 338 10.93 -26.34 -13.88
C TYR A 338 10.79 -24.90 -14.34
N SER A 339 11.30 -24.56 -15.54
CA SER A 339 11.19 -23.20 -16.09
C SER A 339 9.74 -22.78 -16.32
N LYS A 340 8.93 -23.70 -16.87
CA LYS A 340 7.49 -23.52 -17.07
C LYS A 340 6.76 -23.25 -15.75
N LEU A 341 7.03 -24.06 -14.72
CA LEU A 341 6.40 -23.89 -13.41
C LEU A 341 6.86 -22.61 -12.70
N ALA A 342 8.13 -22.21 -12.83
CA ALA A 342 8.61 -20.94 -12.28
C ALA A 342 7.88 -19.74 -12.90
N LYS A 343 7.69 -19.75 -14.22
CA LYS A 343 6.89 -18.74 -14.94
C LYS A 343 5.42 -18.75 -14.49
N ALA A 344 4.84 -19.94 -14.33
CA ALA A 344 3.46 -20.07 -13.86
C ALA A 344 3.31 -19.56 -12.41
N ALA A 345 4.29 -19.82 -11.53
CA ALA A 345 4.31 -19.32 -10.16
C ALA A 345 4.40 -17.77 -10.13
N LEU A 346 5.21 -17.16 -10.99
CA LEU A 346 5.25 -15.70 -11.16
C LEU A 346 3.93 -15.13 -11.71
N ALA A 347 3.31 -15.82 -12.68
CA ALA A 347 2.01 -15.41 -13.20
C ALA A 347 0.92 -15.49 -12.13
N ASN A 348 0.96 -16.55 -11.31
CA ASN A 348 0.12 -16.72 -10.14
C ASN A 348 0.33 -15.58 -9.13
N ALA A 349 1.58 -15.23 -8.80
CA ALA A 349 1.90 -14.09 -7.94
C ALA A 349 1.32 -12.77 -8.47
N LYS A 350 1.48 -12.48 -9.77
CA LYS A 350 0.93 -11.27 -10.40
C LYS A 350 -0.60 -11.23 -10.39
N ALA A 351 -1.23 -12.39 -10.49
CA ALA A 351 -2.69 -12.52 -10.43
C ALA A 351 -3.24 -12.57 -8.99
N GLY A 352 -2.38 -12.58 -7.96
CA GLY A 352 -2.80 -12.85 -6.58
C GLY A 352 -3.34 -14.28 -6.39
N LYS A 353 -3.01 -15.22 -7.27
CA LYS A 353 -3.51 -16.59 -7.23
C LYS A 353 -2.55 -17.51 -6.48
N THR A 354 -2.93 -18.00 -5.31
CA THR A 354 -2.15 -19.00 -4.56
C THR A 354 -2.78 -20.39 -4.67
N VAL A 355 -1.94 -21.42 -4.52
CA VAL A 355 -2.35 -22.83 -4.59
C VAL A 355 -1.78 -23.57 -3.39
N LYS A 356 -2.64 -24.30 -2.68
CA LYS A 356 -2.22 -25.30 -1.68
C LYS A 356 -2.75 -26.66 -2.08
N LEU A 357 -1.86 -27.64 -2.12
CA LEU A 357 -2.14 -28.98 -2.62
C LEU A 357 -1.75 -30.04 -1.59
N ALA A 358 -2.43 -31.17 -1.66
CA ALA A 358 -2.19 -32.36 -0.86
C ALA A 358 -2.24 -33.61 -1.73
N ALA A 359 -1.33 -34.51 -1.44
CA ALA A 359 -1.33 -35.87 -1.96
C ALA A 359 -2.39 -36.69 -1.20
N THR A 360 -3.30 -37.33 -1.92
CA THR A 360 -4.35 -38.16 -1.31
C THR A 360 -4.43 -39.50 -2.01
N SER A 361 -5.12 -40.46 -1.42
CA SER A 361 -5.41 -41.75 -2.05
C SER A 361 -6.91 -42.04 -1.94
N ASN A 362 -7.55 -42.39 -3.05
CA ASN A 362 -8.94 -42.86 -3.04
C ASN A 362 -9.02 -44.25 -3.69
N TYR A 363 -9.69 -45.19 -3.03
CA TYR A 363 -9.69 -46.62 -3.39
C TYR A 363 -8.27 -47.20 -3.59
N GLY A 364 -7.31 -46.67 -2.84
CA GLY A 364 -5.89 -47.03 -2.90
C GLY A 364 -5.09 -46.35 -4.03
N SER A 365 -5.71 -45.56 -4.90
CA SER A 365 -5.02 -44.93 -6.03
C SER A 365 -4.63 -43.47 -5.76
N PRO A 366 -3.40 -43.03 -6.15
CA PRO A 366 -2.91 -41.67 -5.93
C PRO A 366 -3.70 -40.57 -6.62
N ASN A 367 -4.22 -39.61 -5.85
CA ASN A 367 -4.86 -38.40 -6.35
C ASN A 367 -4.13 -37.16 -5.83
N ILE A 368 -4.38 -36.03 -6.49
CA ILE A 368 -3.93 -34.71 -6.04
C ILE A 368 -5.17 -33.88 -5.78
N VAL A 369 -5.26 -33.32 -4.57
CA VAL A 369 -6.31 -32.39 -4.18
C VAL A 369 -5.66 -31.04 -3.99
N TRP A 370 -6.31 -29.97 -4.42
CA TRP A 370 -5.81 -28.62 -4.16
C TRP A 370 -6.95 -27.62 -4.01
N VAL A 371 -6.62 -26.52 -3.36
CA VAL A 371 -7.40 -25.29 -3.40
C VAL A 371 -6.61 -24.24 -4.16
N GLU A 372 -7.31 -23.51 -5.02
CA GLU A 372 -6.85 -22.27 -5.62
C GLU A 372 -7.57 -21.12 -4.94
N ALA A 373 -6.81 -20.11 -4.50
CA ALA A 373 -7.37 -18.91 -3.88
C ALA A 373 -6.86 -17.67 -4.61
N THR A 374 -7.73 -16.67 -4.81
CA THR A 374 -7.33 -15.35 -5.31
C THR A 374 -7.35 -14.35 -4.16
N VAL A 375 -6.23 -13.70 -3.87
CA VAL A 375 -6.10 -12.66 -2.84
C VAL A 375 -6.12 -11.27 -3.45
N ASP A 376 -6.84 -10.34 -2.81
CA ASP A 376 -6.82 -8.93 -3.16
C ASP A 376 -5.63 -8.18 -2.53
N ALA A 377 -5.57 -6.86 -2.79
CA ALA A 377 -4.52 -6.00 -2.26
C ALA A 377 -4.51 -5.85 -0.72
N LYS A 378 -5.54 -6.36 -0.03
CA LYS A 378 -5.64 -6.39 1.43
C LYS A 378 -5.34 -7.79 1.99
N GLY A 379 -5.03 -8.76 1.14
CA GLY A 379 -4.82 -10.16 1.52
C GLY A 379 -6.12 -10.92 1.72
N ALA A 380 -7.28 -10.32 1.41
CA ALA A 380 -8.56 -10.97 1.54
C ALA A 380 -8.82 -11.90 0.35
N PHE A 381 -9.41 -13.07 0.58
CA PHE A 381 -9.81 -13.96 -0.49
C PHE A 381 -11.00 -13.36 -1.26
N THR A 382 -10.91 -13.39 -2.58
CA THR A 382 -11.98 -12.96 -3.51
C THR A 382 -12.55 -14.12 -4.32
N ALA A 383 -11.83 -15.24 -4.37
CA ALA A 383 -12.27 -16.49 -4.97
C ALA A 383 -11.57 -17.67 -4.29
N LEU A 384 -12.29 -18.78 -4.16
CA LEU A 384 -11.79 -20.07 -3.70
C LEU A 384 -12.35 -21.17 -4.60
N GLU A 385 -11.49 -22.04 -5.11
CA GLU A 385 -11.88 -23.19 -5.92
C GLU A 385 -11.17 -24.46 -5.44
N LEU A 386 -11.96 -25.46 -5.04
CA LEU A 386 -11.47 -26.77 -4.69
C LEU A 386 -11.44 -27.67 -5.92
N ASN A 387 -10.38 -28.45 -6.02
CA ASN A 387 -10.12 -29.31 -7.16
C ASN A 387 -9.56 -30.67 -6.74
N THR A 388 -9.74 -31.64 -7.62
CA THR A 388 -9.13 -32.97 -7.49
C THR A 388 -8.76 -33.49 -8.86
N LEU A 389 -7.51 -33.88 -9.03
CA LEU A 389 -7.02 -34.63 -10.18
C LEU A 389 -6.88 -36.08 -9.75
N GLN A 390 -7.64 -36.94 -10.41
CA GLN A 390 -7.59 -38.37 -10.20
C GLN A 390 -6.77 -39.04 -11.30
N GLY A 391 -6.29 -40.23 -11.00
CA GLY A 391 -5.78 -41.13 -12.01
C GLY A 391 -6.21 -42.56 -11.74
N ASN A 392 -5.73 -43.46 -12.58
CA ASN A 392 -6.09 -44.86 -12.55
C ASN A 392 -4.86 -45.73 -12.79
N VAL A 393 -4.82 -46.87 -12.10
CA VAL A 393 -3.87 -47.93 -12.45
C VAL A 393 -4.18 -48.49 -13.83
N VAL A 394 -3.14 -48.69 -14.63
CA VAL A 394 -3.23 -49.37 -15.92
C VAL A 394 -3.02 -50.86 -15.68
N LYS A 395 -3.93 -51.69 -16.19
CA LYS A 395 -3.88 -53.15 -16.07
C LYS A 395 -3.75 -53.82 -17.44
N ASN A 396 -3.11 -54.98 -17.48
CA ASN A 396 -3.13 -55.86 -18.66
C ASN A 396 -4.39 -56.74 -18.69
N ALA A 397 -4.47 -57.65 -19.66
CA ALA A 397 -5.61 -58.55 -19.85
C ALA A 397 -5.80 -59.54 -18.68
N GLU A 398 -4.75 -59.79 -17.90
CA GLU A 398 -4.73 -60.65 -16.73
C GLU A 398 -4.95 -59.89 -15.40
N ASP A 399 -5.47 -58.66 -15.46
CA ASP A 399 -5.73 -57.77 -14.31
C ASP A 399 -4.48 -57.36 -13.49
N VAL A 400 -3.29 -57.53 -14.06
CA VAL A 400 -2.01 -57.15 -13.42
C VAL A 400 -1.72 -55.68 -13.69
N VAL A 401 -1.36 -54.93 -12.64
CA VAL A 401 -0.99 -53.52 -12.75
C VAL A 401 0.35 -53.36 -13.46
N THR A 402 0.31 -52.74 -14.64
CA THR A 402 1.45 -52.46 -15.53
C THR A 402 1.87 -50.99 -15.54
N GLY A 403 1.04 -50.08 -15.01
CA GLY A 403 1.38 -48.65 -14.96
C GLY A 403 0.32 -47.81 -14.26
N TYR A 404 0.39 -46.50 -14.50
CA TYR A 404 -0.56 -45.51 -14.01
C TYR A 404 -0.85 -44.45 -15.09
N ALA A 405 -2.06 -43.90 -15.10
CA ALA A 405 -2.44 -42.80 -15.97
C ALA A 405 -3.23 -41.75 -15.17
N TRP A 406 -2.80 -40.49 -15.25
CA TRP A 406 -3.61 -39.36 -14.79
C TRP A 406 -4.79 -39.16 -15.73
N ASN A 407 -5.93 -38.75 -15.19
CA ASN A 407 -7.03 -38.26 -16.01
C ASN A 407 -6.59 -36.97 -16.71
N GLU A 408 -7.10 -36.72 -17.92
CA GLU A 408 -6.78 -35.49 -18.67
C GLU A 408 -7.39 -34.24 -18.01
N LYS A 409 -8.52 -34.40 -17.33
CA LYS A 409 -9.28 -33.33 -16.69
C LYS A 409 -9.40 -33.57 -15.20
N ASN A 410 -9.36 -32.48 -14.44
CA ASN A 410 -9.72 -32.50 -13.02
C ASN A 410 -11.25 -32.53 -12.83
N LYS A 411 -11.71 -32.74 -11.60
CA LYS A 411 -13.15 -32.88 -11.32
C LYS A 411 -13.97 -31.61 -11.54
N GLN A 412 -13.42 -30.40 -11.39
CA GLN A 412 -14.14 -29.18 -11.75
C GLN A 412 -14.33 -29.10 -13.26
N GLU A 413 -13.28 -29.36 -14.04
CA GLU A 413 -13.33 -29.32 -15.51
C GLU A 413 -14.27 -30.37 -16.11
N LEU A 414 -14.44 -31.50 -15.42
CA LEU A 414 -15.40 -32.52 -15.80
C LEU A 414 -16.85 -32.08 -15.52
N GLY A 415 -17.10 -31.36 -14.42
CA GLY A 415 -18.45 -30.99 -14.00
C GLY A 415 -19.37 -32.22 -13.93
N TYR A 416 -20.52 -32.18 -14.60
CA TYR A 416 -21.44 -33.31 -14.70
C TYR A 416 -20.87 -34.53 -15.43
N LEU A 417 -19.82 -34.39 -16.26
CA LEU A 417 -19.17 -35.52 -16.91
C LEU A 417 -18.38 -36.39 -15.92
N TYR A 418 -18.12 -35.90 -14.71
CA TYR A 418 -17.55 -36.73 -13.64
C TYR A 418 -18.50 -37.85 -13.24
N GLY A 419 -19.80 -37.53 -13.16
CA GLY A 419 -20.85 -38.52 -12.97
C GLY A 419 -20.76 -39.29 -11.64
N MET A 420 -20.55 -38.61 -10.51
CA MET A 420 -20.36 -39.29 -9.21
C MET A 420 -21.49 -40.25 -8.85
N HIS A 421 -22.71 -39.93 -9.27
CA HIS A 421 -23.90 -40.75 -9.05
C HIS A 421 -24.31 -41.57 -10.28
N ASN A 422 -23.61 -41.44 -11.41
CA ASN A 422 -23.92 -42.15 -12.65
C ASN A 422 -23.33 -43.57 -12.65
N VAL A 423 -23.79 -44.37 -11.69
CA VAL A 423 -23.41 -45.78 -11.51
C VAL A 423 -24.61 -46.69 -11.75
N ASN A 424 -24.37 -47.95 -12.11
CA ASN A 424 -25.44 -48.92 -12.34
C ASN A 424 -26.25 -49.14 -11.07
N ASN A 425 -27.59 -49.07 -11.17
CA ASN A 425 -28.51 -49.24 -10.05
C ASN A 425 -28.22 -48.29 -8.87
N ALA A 426 -27.80 -47.05 -9.16
CA ALA A 426 -27.54 -46.04 -8.14
C ALA A 426 -28.75 -45.83 -7.21
N ASP A 427 -29.95 -45.75 -7.79
CA ASP A 427 -31.23 -45.83 -7.10
C ASP A 427 -32.18 -46.75 -7.86
N ALA A 428 -33.28 -47.13 -7.21
CA ALA A 428 -34.30 -47.97 -7.82
C ALA A 428 -34.86 -47.34 -9.11
N GLY A 429 -34.67 -48.02 -10.23
CA GLY A 429 -35.15 -47.58 -11.55
C GLY A 429 -34.20 -46.66 -12.31
N TYR A 430 -33.03 -46.31 -11.76
CA TYR A 430 -32.01 -45.56 -12.50
C TYR A 430 -31.07 -46.50 -13.27
N GLU A 431 -31.00 -46.30 -14.59
CA GLU A 431 -29.98 -46.91 -15.44
C GLU A 431 -28.88 -45.90 -15.74
N ARG A 432 -27.63 -46.38 -15.79
CA ARG A 432 -26.46 -45.56 -16.07
C ARG A 432 -26.59 -44.92 -17.47
N GLN A 433 -26.37 -43.62 -17.53
CA GLN A 433 -26.46 -42.84 -18.76
C GLN A 433 -25.12 -42.72 -19.48
N ASP A 434 -25.15 -42.56 -20.80
CA ASP A 434 -23.99 -42.19 -21.61
C ASP A 434 -23.79 -40.67 -21.58
N LEU A 435 -22.93 -40.19 -20.68
CA LEU A 435 -22.67 -38.78 -20.47
C LEU A 435 -21.95 -38.10 -21.65
N SER A 436 -21.42 -38.86 -22.62
CA SER A 436 -20.82 -38.28 -23.83
C SER A 436 -21.87 -37.73 -24.80
N THR A 437 -23.14 -38.10 -24.60
CA THR A 437 -24.27 -37.64 -25.41
C THR A 437 -25.06 -36.54 -24.69
N GLU A 438 -25.61 -35.60 -25.46
CA GLU A 438 -26.47 -34.55 -24.92
C GLU A 438 -27.70 -35.12 -24.18
N ALA A 439 -28.32 -36.16 -24.75
CA ALA A 439 -29.49 -36.81 -24.16
C ALA A 439 -29.15 -37.52 -22.84
N GLY A 440 -28.04 -38.26 -22.79
CA GLY A 440 -27.62 -38.95 -21.57
C GLY A 440 -27.20 -37.98 -20.47
N LEU A 441 -26.52 -36.88 -20.82
CA LEU A 441 -26.17 -35.83 -19.87
C LEU A 441 -27.42 -35.15 -19.29
N ALA A 442 -28.40 -34.79 -20.13
CA ALA A 442 -29.65 -34.18 -19.69
C ALA A 442 -30.46 -35.13 -18.80
N ALA A 443 -30.51 -36.43 -19.14
CA ALA A 443 -31.18 -37.44 -18.31
C ALA A 443 -30.51 -37.58 -16.94
N TYR A 444 -29.18 -37.56 -16.89
CA TYR A 444 -28.44 -37.62 -15.63
C TYR A 444 -28.70 -36.38 -14.75
N GLN A 445 -28.68 -35.18 -15.33
CA GLN A 445 -28.99 -33.94 -14.60
C GLN A 445 -30.43 -33.92 -14.07
N ALA A 446 -31.40 -34.42 -14.85
CA ALA A 446 -32.77 -34.56 -14.41
C ALA A 446 -32.90 -35.54 -13.23
N TYR A 447 -32.21 -36.67 -13.28
CA TYR A 447 -32.14 -37.63 -12.17
C TYR A 447 -31.55 -37.00 -10.90
N LEU A 448 -30.44 -36.26 -11.01
CA LEU A 448 -29.85 -35.56 -9.86
C LEU A 448 -30.86 -34.60 -9.21
N THR A 449 -31.57 -33.84 -10.04
CA THR A 449 -32.60 -32.89 -9.59
C THR A 449 -33.75 -33.61 -8.90
N GLU A 450 -34.26 -34.71 -9.48
CA GLU A 450 -35.37 -35.49 -8.92
C GLU A 450 -35.01 -36.13 -7.58
N GLN A 451 -33.78 -36.63 -7.44
CA GLN A 451 -33.30 -37.27 -6.22
C GLN A 451 -32.72 -36.28 -5.19
N GLY A 452 -32.69 -34.97 -5.50
CA GLY A 452 -32.10 -33.95 -4.64
C GLY A 452 -30.60 -34.19 -4.38
N LYS A 453 -29.88 -34.75 -5.36
CA LYS A 453 -28.46 -35.07 -5.29
C LYS A 453 -27.64 -33.98 -5.95
N LEU A 454 -26.50 -33.67 -5.34
CA LEU A 454 -25.51 -32.77 -5.91
C LEU A 454 -24.36 -33.57 -6.53
N GLU A 455 -23.90 -33.12 -7.68
CA GLU A 455 -22.63 -33.59 -8.26
C GLU A 455 -21.44 -33.09 -7.42
N TRP A 456 -20.29 -33.75 -7.56
CA TRP A 456 -19.10 -33.42 -6.78
C TRP A 456 -18.72 -31.94 -6.85
N PHE A 457 -18.74 -31.34 -8.06
CA PHE A 457 -18.31 -29.96 -8.25
C PHE A 457 -19.25 -28.95 -7.57
N GLU A 458 -20.55 -29.25 -7.55
CA GLU A 458 -21.55 -28.43 -6.85
C GLU A 458 -21.28 -28.45 -5.34
N GLN A 459 -20.96 -29.63 -4.79
CA GLN A 459 -20.60 -29.76 -3.37
C GLN A 459 -19.29 -29.06 -3.04
N ALA A 460 -18.27 -29.19 -3.89
CA ALA A 460 -16.99 -28.47 -3.73
C ALA A 460 -17.20 -26.94 -3.75
N ASN A 461 -18.03 -26.45 -4.67
CA ASN A 461 -18.40 -25.03 -4.77
C ASN A 461 -19.17 -24.54 -3.55
N MET A 462 -20.06 -25.35 -2.97
CA MET A 462 -20.74 -24.99 -1.72
C MET A 462 -19.75 -24.83 -0.56
N ILE A 463 -18.78 -25.74 -0.45
CA ILE A 463 -17.74 -25.65 0.59
C ILE A 463 -16.91 -24.38 0.39
N THR A 464 -16.43 -24.09 -0.82
CA THR A 464 -15.60 -22.90 -1.06
C THR A 464 -16.38 -21.60 -0.98
N ALA A 465 -17.64 -21.55 -1.41
CA ALA A 465 -18.50 -20.39 -1.25
C ALA A 465 -18.75 -20.08 0.23
N TYR A 466 -19.07 -21.11 1.03
CA TYR A 466 -19.23 -20.93 2.47
C TYR A 466 -17.92 -20.46 3.12
N ALA A 467 -16.79 -21.08 2.75
CA ALA A 467 -15.49 -20.69 3.25
C ALA A 467 -15.17 -19.23 2.91
N LEU A 468 -15.42 -18.80 1.67
CA LEU A 468 -15.17 -17.44 1.22
C LEU A 468 -15.96 -16.38 2.02
N GLU A 469 -17.20 -16.70 2.39
CA GLU A 469 -18.07 -15.78 3.15
C GLU A 469 -17.81 -15.82 4.67
N ASN A 470 -17.53 -16.99 5.23
CA ASN A 470 -17.54 -17.22 6.68
C ASN A 470 -16.17 -17.64 7.26
N GLY A 471 -15.15 -17.74 6.41
CA GLY A 471 -13.91 -18.43 6.76
C GLY A 471 -14.15 -19.92 7.04
N LEU A 472 -13.26 -20.54 7.81
CA LEU A 472 -13.35 -21.96 8.15
C LEU A 472 -14.29 -22.26 9.32
N ALA A 473 -14.88 -21.23 9.94
CA ALA A 473 -15.78 -21.40 11.07
C ALA A 473 -17.05 -22.15 10.66
N GLY A 474 -17.34 -23.29 11.30
CA GLY A 474 -18.50 -24.12 10.99
C GLY A 474 -18.25 -25.22 9.94
N LEU A 475 -17.09 -25.24 9.28
CA LEU A 475 -16.65 -26.37 8.46
C LEU A 475 -16.12 -27.52 9.35
N VAL A 476 -17.01 -28.10 10.15
CA VAL A 476 -16.65 -29.14 11.12
C VAL A 476 -16.83 -30.53 10.49
N MET A 477 -15.76 -31.32 10.54
CA MET A 477 -15.78 -32.71 10.07
C MET A 477 -16.21 -33.67 11.19
N ASP A 478 -17.11 -34.58 10.87
CA ASP A 478 -17.36 -35.78 11.68
C ASP A 478 -16.25 -36.82 11.45
N ASP A 479 -15.55 -37.17 12.53
CA ASP A 479 -14.37 -38.02 12.45
C ASP A 479 -14.64 -39.46 12.01
N ALA A 480 -15.85 -39.97 12.25
CA ALA A 480 -16.21 -41.34 11.92
C ALA A 480 -16.53 -41.50 10.43
N THR A 481 -17.22 -40.52 9.85
CA THR A 481 -17.66 -40.53 8.45
C THR A 481 -16.71 -39.79 7.52
N LYS A 482 -15.84 -38.92 8.07
CA LYS A 482 -14.99 -37.97 7.33
C LYS A 482 -15.79 -36.98 6.48
N LYS A 483 -17.08 -36.80 6.75
CA LYS A 483 -17.97 -35.82 6.09
C LYS A 483 -18.15 -34.61 7.00
N LEU A 484 -18.81 -33.56 6.50
CA LEU A 484 -19.27 -32.49 7.37
C LEU A 484 -20.30 -33.03 8.39
N ASP A 485 -20.26 -32.51 9.60
CA ASP A 485 -21.10 -32.97 10.73
C ASP A 485 -22.59 -32.56 10.62
N GLY A 486 -22.93 -31.75 9.61
CA GLY A 486 -24.28 -31.26 9.36
C GLY A 486 -24.71 -30.11 10.26
N SER A 487 -23.80 -29.49 11.02
CA SER A 487 -24.09 -28.34 11.89
C SER A 487 -24.47 -27.07 11.13
N VAL A 488 -24.08 -26.97 9.86
CA VAL A 488 -24.36 -25.81 8.98
C VAL A 488 -25.44 -26.16 7.97
N GLU A 489 -26.62 -25.53 8.10
CA GLU A 489 -27.77 -25.77 7.21
C GLU A 489 -27.47 -25.49 5.74
N ALA A 490 -26.70 -24.42 5.46
CA ALA A 490 -26.27 -24.08 4.10
C ALA A 490 -25.43 -25.17 3.42
N LEU A 491 -24.88 -26.12 4.19
CA LEU A 491 -24.04 -27.22 3.72
C LEU A 491 -24.73 -28.58 3.81
N ALA A 492 -26.03 -28.64 4.13
CA ALA A 492 -26.76 -29.89 4.35
C ALA A 492 -26.77 -30.87 3.16
N GLY A 493 -26.53 -30.39 1.93
CA GLY A 493 -26.40 -31.21 0.72
C GLY A 493 -25.00 -31.80 0.46
N VAL A 494 -23.98 -31.36 1.21
CA VAL A 494 -22.61 -31.84 1.06
C VAL A 494 -22.47 -33.22 1.69
N SER A 495 -22.11 -34.20 0.87
CA SER A 495 -22.07 -35.63 1.24
C SER A 495 -20.74 -36.31 0.91
N VAL A 496 -19.83 -35.61 0.21
CA VAL A 496 -18.44 -36.05 -0.01
C VAL A 496 -17.67 -36.08 1.31
N THR A 497 -16.61 -36.91 1.37
CA THR A 497 -15.64 -36.79 2.45
C THR A 497 -14.84 -35.50 2.27
N VAL A 498 -14.51 -34.84 3.37
CA VAL A 498 -13.96 -33.47 3.39
C VAL A 498 -12.61 -33.35 4.07
N ASP A 499 -12.11 -34.39 4.71
CA ASP A 499 -10.82 -34.41 5.42
C ASP A 499 -9.68 -33.77 4.61
N HIS A 500 -9.53 -34.16 3.35
CA HIS A 500 -8.52 -33.65 2.44
C HIS A 500 -8.82 -32.25 1.91
N TYR A 501 -10.10 -31.89 1.76
CA TYR A 501 -10.51 -30.54 1.34
C TYR A 501 -10.29 -29.52 2.46
N LEU A 502 -10.63 -29.88 3.70
CA LEU A 502 -10.36 -29.07 4.87
C LEU A 502 -8.86 -28.89 5.07
N ALA A 503 -8.04 -29.94 4.89
CA ALA A 503 -6.59 -29.82 5.02
C ALA A 503 -5.97 -28.79 4.06
N VAL A 504 -6.38 -28.77 2.78
CA VAL A 504 -5.86 -27.77 1.83
C VAL A 504 -6.45 -26.37 2.07
N LEU A 505 -7.70 -26.27 2.53
CA LEU A 505 -8.31 -25.01 2.93
C LEU A 505 -7.62 -24.42 4.17
N GLU A 506 -7.39 -25.21 5.21
CA GLU A 506 -6.63 -24.81 6.40
C GLU A 506 -5.23 -24.31 6.01
N ALA A 507 -4.55 -25.03 5.11
CA ALA A 507 -3.23 -24.63 4.63
C ALA A 507 -3.24 -23.27 3.89
N VAL A 508 -4.28 -22.96 3.10
CA VAL A 508 -4.35 -21.68 2.38
C VAL A 508 -4.71 -20.52 3.32
N TYR A 509 -5.64 -20.74 4.26
CA TYR A 509 -5.99 -19.74 5.28
C TYR A 509 -4.85 -19.48 6.27
N ALA A 510 -4.03 -20.48 6.58
CA ALA A 510 -2.84 -20.30 7.40
C ALA A 510 -1.76 -19.48 6.67
N ALA A 511 -1.63 -19.63 5.35
CA ALA A 511 -0.67 -18.88 4.55
C ALA A 511 -1.11 -17.43 4.28
N PHE A 512 -2.42 -17.18 4.22
CA PHE A 512 -3.00 -15.84 4.03
C PHE A 512 -4.09 -15.61 5.08
N PRO A 513 -3.71 -15.19 6.30
CA PRO A 513 -4.66 -14.93 7.38
C PRO A 513 -5.66 -13.83 6.98
N GLN A 514 -6.95 -14.11 7.14
CA GLN A 514 -8.03 -13.18 6.84
C GLN A 514 -8.26 -12.23 8.02
N ALA A 515 -8.53 -10.95 7.73
CA ALA A 515 -8.65 -9.85 8.71
C ALA A 515 -9.99 -9.81 9.45
#